data_AF-A0A7C3E6W7-F1
#
_entry.id   AF-A0A7C3E6W7-F1
#
_cell.length_a   1.000
_cell.length_b   1.000
_cell.length_c   1.000
_cell.angle_alpha   90.00
_cell.angle_beta   90.00
_cell.angle_gamma   90.00
#
_symmetry.space_group_name_H-M   'P 1'
#
loop_
_entity.id
_entity.type
_entity.pdbx_description
1 polymer ?
#
loop_
_entity_poly.entity_id
_entity_poly.type
_entity_poly.pdbx_seq_one_letter_code
_entity_poly.pdbx_strand_id
1 'polypeptide(L)'
;MSQAKIIVDKDYRVAPVEKHLFGSFIEHLGRAVYSGIYEPGHPKADEQGFRTDVLELVKELGVSIVRYPGGNFVSGYNWVDGIGPKDQRKRRLELSWKSIETNEFGIDEFVDWCHKAQIEVMAAVNLGTGTPQDAGNLVEYCNHPSGSYWSDLRIKNGHRNPHNIKVWCLGNEMDGPWQICHLEADDYGKKARETAKIMKWIDPDLKLVVAGSSGPGMPTFPEWDRTVLEYTYEQADFISLHRYYENLGDNDDFLASYVDMDRFIRSVAATADYVKAKVRSKKTMMLSFDEWNVWYMKQVKLQPWEQAPAILEDRYSLLDALVVGGMLITLINNADRIRMAALAQLVNVIAPIFT
;
A
#
# COMPACT_ATOMS: atom_id res chain seq x y z
N MET A 1 -40.25 -14.26 -5.46
CA MET A 1 -38.82 -14.57 -5.60
C MET A 1 -38.37 -14.14 -6.98
N SER A 2 -37.32 -13.33 -7.08
CA SER A 2 -36.62 -13.12 -8.33
C SER A 2 -35.88 -14.41 -8.71
N GLN A 3 -35.78 -14.71 -10.00
CA GLN A 3 -34.99 -15.84 -10.51
C GLN A 3 -33.75 -15.28 -11.23
N ALA A 4 -32.56 -15.73 -10.84
CA ALA A 4 -31.30 -15.43 -11.50
C ALA A 4 -30.77 -16.69 -12.23
N LYS A 5 -30.08 -16.50 -13.36
CA LYS A 5 -29.43 -17.58 -14.13
C LYS A 5 -27.94 -17.26 -14.30
N ILE A 6 -27.07 -18.23 -14.04
CA ILE A 6 -25.61 -18.13 -14.22
C ILE A 6 -25.17 -19.24 -15.17
N ILE A 7 -24.31 -18.91 -16.12
CA ILE A 7 -23.62 -19.88 -16.99
C ILE A 7 -22.16 -19.91 -16.58
N VAL A 8 -21.62 -21.11 -16.33
CA VAL A 8 -20.21 -21.32 -15.98
C VAL A 8 -19.58 -22.16 -17.07
N ASP A 9 -18.71 -21.54 -17.87
CA ASP A 9 -18.00 -22.18 -18.97
C ASP A 9 -16.48 -22.09 -18.75
N LYS A 10 -15.82 -23.26 -18.67
CA LYS A 10 -14.37 -23.37 -18.44
C LYS A 10 -13.54 -22.79 -19.59
N ASP A 11 -14.12 -22.59 -20.77
CA ASP A 11 -13.44 -22.09 -21.97
C ASP A 11 -13.64 -20.57 -22.14
N TYR A 12 -14.58 -19.96 -21.41
CA TYR A 12 -14.80 -18.50 -21.37
C TYR A 12 -14.08 -17.84 -20.20
N ARG A 13 -12.75 -17.80 -20.26
CA ARG A 13 -11.87 -17.33 -19.17
C ARG A 13 -11.57 -15.83 -19.29
N VAL A 14 -11.52 -15.14 -18.14
CA VAL A 14 -11.03 -13.75 -18.03
C VAL A 14 -9.50 -13.75 -17.97
N ALA A 15 -8.93 -14.16 -16.84
CA ALA A 15 -7.49 -14.30 -16.62
C ALA A 15 -7.21 -15.20 -15.40
N PRO A 16 -5.97 -15.70 -15.21
CA PRO A 16 -5.55 -16.26 -13.93
C PRO A 16 -5.67 -15.22 -12.81
N VAL A 17 -6.15 -15.65 -11.65
CA VAL A 17 -6.22 -14.82 -10.44
C VAL A 17 -4.83 -14.83 -9.79
N GLU A 18 -4.18 -13.67 -9.74
CA GLU A 18 -2.90 -13.52 -9.04
C GLU A 18 -3.08 -13.60 -7.53
N LYS A 19 -2.14 -14.26 -6.84
CA LYS A 19 -2.19 -14.34 -5.37
C LYS A 19 -2.18 -12.95 -4.70
N HIS A 20 -1.51 -11.98 -5.33
CA HIS A 20 -1.39 -10.60 -4.82
C HIS A 20 -2.67 -9.78 -4.94
N LEU A 21 -3.74 -10.30 -5.55
CA LEU A 21 -5.08 -9.74 -5.41
C LEU A 21 -5.61 -9.82 -3.96
N PHE A 22 -5.05 -10.72 -3.16
CA PHE A 22 -5.38 -10.88 -1.74
C PHE A 22 -4.26 -10.31 -0.85
N GLY A 23 -3.73 -9.14 -1.21
CA GLY A 23 -2.82 -8.39 -0.36
C GLY A 23 -3.55 -7.54 0.69
N SER A 24 -2.77 -6.93 1.57
CA SER A 24 -3.27 -5.98 2.57
C SER A 24 -2.23 -4.88 2.83
N PHE A 25 -2.44 -4.06 3.85
CA PHE A 25 -1.70 -2.84 4.07
C PHE A 25 -1.48 -2.63 5.58
N ILE A 26 -0.26 -2.22 5.97
CA ILE A 26 0.07 -1.72 7.31
C ILE A 26 0.76 -0.37 7.16
N GLU A 27 0.14 0.66 7.72
CA GLU A 27 0.75 1.97 7.91
C GLU A 27 1.23 2.15 9.35
N HIS A 28 2.23 3.00 9.54
CA HIS A 28 2.48 3.63 10.84
C HIS A 28 1.36 4.63 11.16
N LEU A 29 0.19 4.09 11.50
CA LEU A 29 -1.05 4.80 11.77
C LEU A 29 -1.70 4.17 13.00
N GLY A 30 -2.01 4.99 14.00
CA GLY A 30 -2.74 4.57 15.19
C GLY A 30 -2.14 3.32 15.84
N ARG A 31 -2.97 2.28 16.01
CA ARG A 31 -2.57 0.99 16.62
C ARG A 31 -2.28 -0.12 15.61
N ALA A 32 -2.03 0.18 14.33
CA ALA A 32 -1.72 -0.87 13.34
C ALA A 32 -0.40 -1.58 13.64
N VAL A 33 0.66 -0.80 13.88
CA VAL A 33 1.98 -1.31 14.27
C VAL A 33 2.05 -1.53 15.78
N TYR A 34 2.11 -0.44 16.54
CA TYR A 34 2.23 -0.47 17.99
C TYR A 34 0.91 -0.90 18.63
N SER A 35 0.94 -1.89 19.51
CA SER A 35 -0.25 -2.57 20.09
C SER A 35 -1.16 -3.26 19.07
N GLY A 36 -0.68 -3.43 17.82
CA GLY A 36 -1.30 -4.25 16.79
C GLY A 36 -0.40 -5.43 16.44
N ILE A 37 0.40 -5.31 15.38
CA ILE A 37 1.34 -6.38 15.00
C ILE A 37 2.55 -6.50 15.94
N TYR A 38 2.91 -5.43 16.66
CA TYR A 38 4.07 -5.34 17.54
C TYR A 38 3.68 -4.78 18.92
N GLU A 39 3.90 -5.59 19.97
CA GLU A 39 3.57 -5.24 21.35
C GLU A 39 4.50 -5.97 22.33
N PRO A 40 5.76 -5.50 22.50
CA PRO A 40 6.69 -6.07 23.46
C PRO A 40 6.11 -6.09 24.87
N GLY A 41 6.10 -7.26 25.51
CA GLY A 41 5.54 -7.46 26.84
C GLY A 41 4.12 -8.03 26.87
N HIS A 42 3.44 -8.12 25.72
CA HIS A 42 2.17 -8.84 25.64
C HIS A 42 2.39 -10.34 25.93
N PRO A 43 1.49 -11.04 26.67
CA PRO A 43 1.65 -12.47 26.99
C PRO A 43 1.77 -13.41 25.78
N LYS A 44 1.33 -12.93 24.61
CA LYS A 44 1.41 -13.63 23.32
C LYS A 44 2.41 -12.99 22.34
N ALA A 45 3.29 -12.13 22.81
CA ALA A 45 4.41 -11.64 22.01
C ALA A 45 5.50 -12.71 21.91
N ASP A 46 6.12 -12.85 20.74
CA ASP A 46 7.33 -13.65 20.57
C ASP A 46 8.58 -12.90 21.07
N GLU A 47 9.75 -13.51 20.88
CA GLU A 47 11.04 -12.95 21.31
C GLU A 47 11.41 -11.62 20.63
N GLN A 48 10.80 -11.30 19.50
CA GLN A 48 10.99 -10.04 18.78
C GLN A 48 9.91 -9.02 19.10
N GLY A 49 8.91 -9.37 19.92
CA GLY A 49 7.80 -8.49 20.30
C GLY A 49 6.59 -8.59 19.36
N PHE A 50 6.58 -9.53 18.41
CA PHE A 50 5.46 -9.68 17.48
C PHE A 50 4.32 -10.49 18.10
N ARG A 51 3.08 -10.03 17.91
CA ARG A 51 1.89 -10.71 18.44
C ARG A 51 1.62 -12.01 17.66
N THR A 52 1.85 -13.16 18.31
CA THR A 52 1.70 -14.49 17.68
C THR A 52 0.26 -14.84 17.34
N ASP A 53 -0.71 -14.38 18.13
CA ASP A 53 -2.13 -14.51 17.82
C ASP A 53 -2.57 -13.68 16.62
N VAL A 54 -1.99 -12.48 16.46
CA VAL A 54 -2.21 -11.65 15.26
C VAL A 54 -1.58 -12.32 14.04
N LEU A 55 -0.36 -12.86 14.16
CA LEU A 55 0.29 -13.61 13.09
C LEU A 55 -0.53 -14.82 12.63
N GLU A 56 -1.16 -15.54 13.56
CA GLU A 56 -2.05 -16.67 13.25
C GLU A 56 -3.29 -16.23 12.45
N LEU A 57 -3.97 -15.15 12.87
CA LEU A 57 -5.12 -14.61 12.15
C LEU A 57 -4.76 -14.09 10.76
N VAL A 58 -3.61 -13.44 10.62
CA VAL A 58 -3.12 -12.96 9.31
C VAL A 58 -2.84 -14.13 8.36
N LYS A 59 -2.25 -15.23 8.87
CA LYS A 59 -2.05 -16.46 8.09
C LYS A 59 -3.36 -17.13 7.68
N GLU A 60 -4.33 -17.17 8.60
CA GLU A 60 -5.67 -17.69 8.32
C GLU A 60 -6.36 -16.89 7.21
N LEU A 61 -6.21 -15.56 7.22
CA LEU A 61 -6.77 -14.68 6.18
C LEU A 61 -6.14 -14.93 4.79
N GLY A 62 -4.96 -15.56 4.72
CA GLY A 62 -4.31 -15.90 3.46
C GLY A 62 -3.70 -14.72 2.72
N VAL A 63 -3.29 -13.67 3.45
CA VAL A 63 -2.66 -12.47 2.87
C VAL A 63 -1.36 -12.86 2.18
N SER A 64 -1.14 -12.40 0.94
CA SER A 64 0.04 -12.79 0.16
C SER A 64 1.12 -11.71 0.03
N ILE A 65 0.75 -10.44 0.15
CA ILE A 65 1.66 -9.29 0.12
C ILE A 65 1.11 -8.18 1.02
N VAL A 66 1.96 -7.45 1.73
CA VAL A 66 1.55 -6.30 2.55
C VAL A 66 2.30 -5.03 2.15
N ARG A 67 1.55 -3.96 1.90
CA ARG A 67 2.08 -2.62 1.67
C ARG A 67 2.60 -1.99 2.98
N TYR A 68 3.74 -1.29 2.95
CA TYR A 68 4.40 -0.68 4.13
C TYR A 68 5.45 0.38 3.72
N PRO A 69 5.82 1.41 4.52
CA PRO A 69 5.31 1.79 5.85
C PRO A 69 4.09 2.71 5.80
N GLY A 70 3.55 2.97 4.61
CA GLY A 70 2.36 3.77 4.55
C GLY A 70 1.79 4.09 3.19
N GLY A 71 0.65 4.74 3.35
CA GLY A 71 0.13 5.82 2.56
C GLY A 71 0.69 7.12 3.13
N ASN A 72 -0.13 7.97 3.75
CA ASN A 72 0.25 9.35 4.08
C ASN A 72 1.50 9.48 4.97
N PHE A 73 1.76 8.50 5.84
CA PHE A 73 2.95 8.45 6.70
C PHE A 73 4.27 8.56 5.91
N VAL A 74 4.38 7.83 4.78
CA VAL A 74 5.66 7.68 4.06
C VAL A 74 6.15 9.00 3.48
N SER A 75 5.25 9.93 3.16
CA SER A 75 5.57 11.22 2.52
C SER A 75 6.35 12.18 3.41
N GLY A 76 6.37 11.96 4.73
CA GLY A 76 7.20 12.68 5.70
C GLY A 76 8.29 11.82 6.34
N TYR A 77 8.39 10.54 5.99
CA TYR A 77 9.20 9.56 6.69
C TYR A 77 10.67 9.52 6.22
N ASN A 78 11.60 9.43 7.16
CA ASN A 78 13.00 9.14 6.89
C ASN A 78 13.30 7.69 7.33
N TRP A 79 13.46 6.79 6.36
CA TRP A 79 13.67 5.36 6.61
C TRP A 79 14.90 5.05 7.47
N VAL A 80 15.92 5.92 7.44
CA VAL A 80 17.13 5.74 8.26
C VAL A 80 16.83 5.86 9.76
N ASP A 81 15.79 6.60 10.13
CA ASP A 81 15.39 6.73 11.54
C ASP A 81 14.82 5.41 12.11
N GLY A 82 14.42 4.46 11.26
CA GLY A 82 13.85 3.16 11.62
C GLY A 82 14.79 1.95 11.54
N ILE A 83 16.09 2.15 11.33
CA ILE A 83 17.07 1.05 11.25
C ILE A 83 18.15 1.14 12.34
N GLY A 84 18.88 0.06 12.56
CA GLY A 84 19.97 0.01 13.55
C GLY A 84 19.49 -0.10 15.00
N PRO A 85 20.38 0.11 15.99
CA PRO A 85 20.05 -0.08 17.42
C PRO A 85 18.89 0.81 17.88
N LYS A 86 17.87 0.19 18.50
CA LYS A 86 16.63 0.87 18.92
C LYS A 86 16.87 2.07 19.85
N ASP A 87 17.89 2.00 20.70
CA ASP A 87 18.28 3.06 21.64
C ASP A 87 18.86 4.32 20.96
N GLN A 88 19.23 4.22 19.68
CA GLN A 88 19.74 5.33 18.87
C GLN A 88 18.70 5.90 17.89
N ARG A 89 17.53 5.24 17.78
CA ARG A 89 16.46 5.67 16.88
C ARG A 89 15.75 6.89 17.43
N LYS A 90 15.35 7.80 16.53
CA LYS A 90 14.82 9.12 16.91
C LYS A 90 13.31 9.07 16.98
N ARG A 91 12.75 9.62 18.05
CA ARG A 91 11.33 9.97 18.07
C ARG A 91 11.07 11.12 17.09
N ARG A 92 10.03 11.02 16.28
CA ARG A 92 9.64 12.02 15.28
C ARG A 92 8.19 12.44 15.47
N LEU A 93 7.93 13.70 15.17
CA LEU A 93 6.56 14.13 14.94
C LEU A 93 6.13 13.58 13.58
N GLU A 94 5.13 12.73 13.60
CA GLU A 94 4.44 12.24 12.42
C GLU A 94 3.29 13.23 12.15
N LEU A 95 3.26 13.82 10.95
CA LEU A 95 2.44 15.01 10.68
C LEU A 95 1.08 14.69 10.05
N SER A 96 0.96 13.56 9.35
CA SER A 96 -0.25 13.12 8.64
C SER A 96 -1.33 12.70 9.64
N TRP A 97 -0.95 11.97 10.68
CA TRP A 97 -1.85 11.48 11.75
C TRP A 97 -1.60 12.17 13.09
N LYS A 98 -0.78 13.23 13.11
CA LYS A 98 -0.48 14.06 14.29
C LYS A 98 -0.02 13.21 15.48
N SER A 99 0.84 12.24 15.25
CA SER A 99 1.30 11.31 16.28
C SER A 99 2.80 11.50 16.60
N ILE A 100 3.28 10.86 17.68
CA ILE A 100 4.72 10.66 17.87
C ILE A 100 5.08 9.26 17.39
N GLU A 101 5.91 9.19 16.33
CA GLU A 101 6.52 7.96 15.85
C GLU A 101 7.81 7.70 16.63
N THR A 102 7.92 6.52 17.26
CA THR A 102 9.10 6.18 18.08
C THR A 102 10.23 5.55 17.27
N ASN A 103 9.90 5.02 16.09
CA ASN A 103 10.76 4.23 15.22
C ASN A 103 11.28 2.94 15.86
N GLU A 104 10.63 2.44 16.93
CA GLU A 104 10.98 1.15 17.53
C GLU A 104 10.77 -0.03 16.58
N PHE A 105 9.93 0.17 15.56
CA PHE A 105 9.66 -0.75 14.48
C PHE A 105 9.92 -0.05 13.16
N GLY A 106 10.76 -0.64 12.30
CA GLY A 106 11.08 -0.14 10.97
C GLY A 106 11.12 -1.24 9.92
N ILE A 107 11.78 -0.97 8.80
CA ILE A 107 11.78 -1.87 7.64
C ILE A 107 12.37 -3.26 7.95
N ASP A 108 13.40 -3.31 8.80
CA ASP A 108 14.05 -4.57 9.19
C ASP A 108 13.10 -5.45 10.00
N GLU A 109 12.46 -4.89 11.04
CA GLU A 109 11.47 -5.61 11.84
C GLU A 109 10.23 -5.99 11.01
N PHE A 110 9.81 -5.14 10.06
CA PHE A 110 8.68 -5.43 9.20
C PHE A 110 8.94 -6.62 8.27
N VAL A 111 10.14 -6.71 7.70
CA VAL A 111 10.55 -7.84 6.86
C VAL A 111 10.58 -9.13 7.69
N ASP A 112 11.10 -9.09 8.92
CA ASP A 112 11.10 -10.24 9.82
C ASP A 112 9.67 -10.68 10.21
N TRP A 113 8.78 -9.72 10.46
CA TRP A 113 7.36 -9.99 10.70
C TRP A 113 6.69 -10.65 9.49
N CYS A 114 6.92 -10.12 8.28
CA CYS A 114 6.41 -10.69 7.04
C CYS A 114 6.94 -12.10 6.78
N HIS A 115 8.23 -12.37 7.05
CA HIS A 115 8.79 -13.72 6.96
C HIS A 115 8.09 -14.70 7.91
N LYS A 116 7.85 -14.30 9.17
CA LYS A 116 7.09 -15.13 10.12
C LYS A 116 5.66 -15.35 9.68
N ALA A 117 5.05 -14.37 9.02
CA ALA A 117 3.70 -14.46 8.45
C ALA A 117 3.65 -15.24 7.11
N GLN A 118 4.80 -15.49 6.46
CA GLN A 118 4.92 -16.04 5.10
C GLN A 118 4.33 -15.13 4.01
N ILE A 119 4.62 -13.83 4.13
CA ILE A 119 4.06 -12.77 3.30
C ILE A 119 5.18 -12.00 2.60
N GLU A 120 4.90 -11.53 1.38
CA GLU A 120 5.81 -10.64 0.67
C GLU A 120 5.61 -9.17 1.08
N VAL A 121 6.64 -8.34 0.87
CA VAL A 121 6.59 -6.90 1.16
C VAL A 121 6.36 -6.11 -0.13
N MET A 122 5.46 -5.14 -0.06
CA MET A 122 5.30 -4.05 -1.03
C MET A 122 5.75 -2.74 -0.37
N ALA A 123 6.98 -2.31 -0.62
CA ALA A 123 7.58 -1.19 0.11
C ALA A 123 7.30 0.16 -0.56
N ALA A 124 6.92 1.18 0.18
CA ALA A 124 6.76 2.55 -0.33
C ALA A 124 8.01 3.39 -0.02
N VAL A 125 8.45 4.21 -0.98
CA VAL A 125 9.53 5.19 -0.78
C VAL A 125 8.97 6.60 -0.60
N ASN A 126 9.61 7.42 0.21
CA ASN A 126 9.18 8.80 0.43
C ASN A 126 9.45 9.67 -0.82
N LEU A 127 8.39 10.09 -1.51
CA LEU A 127 8.44 11.11 -2.57
C LEU A 127 7.77 12.45 -2.21
N GLY A 128 7.37 12.64 -0.94
CA GLY A 128 7.05 13.95 -0.40
C GLY A 128 8.34 14.71 -0.10
N THR A 129 8.80 14.64 1.16
CA THR A 129 10.03 15.30 1.60
C THR A 129 11.32 14.62 1.13
N GLY A 130 11.25 13.34 0.74
CA GLY A 130 12.40 12.56 0.28
C GLY A 130 12.83 12.85 -1.15
N THR A 131 14.04 12.41 -1.50
CA THR A 131 14.64 12.57 -2.82
C THR A 131 14.74 11.23 -3.58
N PRO A 132 14.93 11.26 -4.91
CA PRO A 132 15.25 10.06 -5.68
C PRO A 132 16.47 9.28 -5.16
N GLN A 133 17.46 9.98 -4.60
CA GLN A 133 18.64 9.34 -4.00
C GLN A 133 18.27 8.58 -2.71
N ASP A 134 17.39 9.12 -1.88
CA ASP A 134 16.96 8.47 -0.64
C ASP A 134 16.25 7.13 -0.92
N ALA A 135 15.42 7.10 -1.96
CA ALA A 135 14.77 5.89 -2.45
C ALA A 135 15.80 4.86 -2.98
N GLY A 136 16.78 5.32 -3.77
CA GLY A 136 17.87 4.46 -4.23
C GLY A 136 18.67 3.86 -3.08
N ASN A 137 19.03 4.67 -2.08
CA ASN A 137 19.75 4.22 -0.89
C ASN A 137 18.97 3.14 -0.11
N LEU A 138 17.64 3.28 -0.01
CA LEU A 138 16.79 2.28 0.63
C LEU A 138 16.74 0.97 -0.18
N VAL A 139 16.65 1.04 -1.51
CA VAL A 139 16.76 -0.16 -2.37
C VAL A 139 18.12 -0.82 -2.23
N GLU A 140 19.21 -0.05 -2.21
CA GLU A 140 20.56 -0.59 -2.00
C GLU A 140 20.68 -1.28 -0.64
N TYR A 141 20.17 -0.66 0.42
CA TYR A 141 20.10 -1.23 1.76
C TYR A 141 19.34 -2.57 1.75
N CYS A 142 18.13 -2.60 1.18
CA CYS A 142 17.26 -3.77 1.21
C CYS A 142 17.69 -4.89 0.26
N ASN A 143 18.22 -4.58 -0.92
CA ASN A 143 18.35 -5.57 -2.01
C ASN A 143 19.80 -5.83 -2.45
N HIS A 144 20.74 -4.91 -2.22
CA HIS A 144 22.12 -5.15 -2.68
C HIS A 144 22.85 -6.16 -1.77
N PRO A 145 23.57 -7.16 -2.32
CA PRO A 145 24.16 -8.25 -1.51
C PRO A 145 25.09 -7.78 -0.38
N SER A 146 26.16 -7.06 -0.72
CA SER A 146 27.21 -6.60 0.20
C SER A 146 28.24 -5.76 -0.57
N GLY A 147 29.15 -5.09 0.14
CA GLY A 147 30.31 -4.39 -0.44
C GLY A 147 30.05 -2.93 -0.83
N SER A 148 28.91 -2.40 -0.42
CA SER A 148 28.55 -0.99 -0.51
C SER A 148 28.18 -0.47 0.88
N TYR A 149 28.18 0.86 1.06
CA TYR A 149 27.89 1.44 2.38
C TYR A 149 26.53 0.98 2.92
N TRP A 150 25.46 1.02 2.11
CA TRP A 150 24.12 0.70 2.57
C TRP A 150 23.91 -0.81 2.76
N SER A 151 24.44 -1.64 1.87
CA SER A 151 24.32 -3.11 2.04
C SER A 151 25.11 -3.61 3.24
N ASP A 152 26.32 -3.09 3.47
CA ASP A 152 27.13 -3.45 4.63
C ASP A 152 26.54 -2.90 5.93
N LEU A 153 25.82 -1.77 5.88
CA LEU A 153 25.06 -1.26 7.02
C LEU A 153 23.90 -2.20 7.40
N ARG A 154 23.16 -2.74 6.41
CA ARG A 154 22.14 -3.76 6.67
C ARG A 154 22.73 -4.99 7.37
N ILE A 155 23.87 -5.47 6.88
CA ILE A 155 24.60 -6.60 7.49
C ILE A 155 25.01 -6.27 8.93
N LYS A 156 25.55 -5.07 9.16
CA LYS A 156 25.93 -4.59 10.50
C LYS A 156 24.73 -4.50 11.45
N ASN A 157 23.55 -4.18 10.93
CA ASN A 157 22.31 -4.10 11.71
C ASN A 157 21.70 -5.47 12.05
N GLY A 158 22.29 -6.58 11.56
CA GLY A 158 21.90 -7.94 11.90
C GLY A 158 21.34 -8.75 10.73
N HIS A 159 21.10 -8.13 9.58
CA HIS A 159 20.44 -8.76 8.44
C HIS A 159 21.46 -9.07 7.34
N ARG A 160 22.14 -10.22 7.48
CA ARG A 160 23.20 -10.66 6.56
C ARG A 160 22.73 -10.76 5.11
N ASN A 161 21.60 -11.43 4.90
CA ASN A 161 21.02 -11.60 3.57
C ASN A 161 20.20 -10.35 3.19
N PRO A 162 20.13 -9.98 1.90
CA PRO A 162 19.20 -8.96 1.44
C PRO A 162 17.75 -9.36 1.71
N HIS A 163 16.93 -8.36 2.00
CA HIS A 163 15.47 -8.48 2.14
C HIS A 163 14.81 -8.87 0.82
N ASN A 164 15.43 -8.54 -0.32
CA ASN A 164 14.98 -8.91 -1.67
C ASN A 164 13.54 -8.47 -1.99
N ILE A 165 13.14 -7.28 -1.55
CA ILE A 165 11.80 -6.73 -1.77
C ILE A 165 11.59 -6.48 -3.27
N LYS A 166 10.54 -7.07 -3.84
CA LYS A 166 10.30 -7.06 -5.30
C LYS A 166 9.35 -5.98 -5.79
N VAL A 167 8.41 -5.55 -4.96
CA VAL A 167 7.40 -4.54 -5.33
C VAL A 167 7.62 -3.27 -4.54
N TRP A 168 7.68 -2.14 -5.24
CA TRP A 168 7.87 -0.83 -4.60
C TRP A 168 6.91 0.24 -5.10
N CYS A 169 6.30 0.99 -4.18
CA CYS A 169 5.50 2.18 -4.48
C CYS A 169 6.37 3.42 -4.58
N LEU A 170 6.22 4.19 -5.66
CA LEU A 170 6.88 5.47 -5.87
C LEU A 170 6.11 6.57 -5.13
N GLY A 171 6.30 6.69 -3.83
CA GLY A 171 5.52 7.61 -3.01
C GLY A 171 4.17 7.03 -2.58
N ASN A 172 3.25 7.95 -2.32
CA ASN A 172 1.83 7.70 -2.05
C ASN A 172 0.98 8.59 -2.99
N GLU A 173 -0.34 8.67 -2.78
CA GLU A 173 -1.26 9.64 -3.41
C GLU A 173 -0.83 11.11 -3.21
N MET A 174 0.00 11.64 -4.11
CA MET A 174 0.57 12.99 -4.01
C MET A 174 -0.37 14.09 -4.51
N ASP A 175 -1.53 13.75 -5.05
CA ASP A 175 -2.51 14.67 -5.66
C ASP A 175 -3.44 15.33 -4.62
N GLY A 176 -3.55 14.77 -3.42
CA GLY A 176 -4.38 15.30 -2.34
C GLY A 176 -3.77 16.52 -1.63
N PRO A 177 -4.52 17.62 -1.39
CA PRO A 177 -4.01 18.80 -0.68
C PRO A 177 -3.70 18.55 0.80
N TRP A 178 -4.14 17.42 1.37
CA TRP A 178 -3.79 16.99 2.73
C TRP A 178 -2.41 16.35 2.82
N GLN A 179 -1.84 15.93 1.68
CA GLN A 179 -0.60 15.18 1.64
C GLN A 179 0.60 16.06 1.98
N ILE A 180 1.53 15.53 2.77
CA ILE A 180 2.81 16.21 3.03
C ILE A 180 3.55 16.39 1.70
N CYS A 181 3.86 17.65 1.37
CA CYS A 181 4.50 18.01 0.12
C CYS A 181 3.72 17.53 -1.12
N HIS A 182 2.39 17.73 -1.12
CA HIS A 182 1.55 17.64 -2.32
C HIS A 182 2.27 18.19 -3.57
N LEU A 183 2.10 17.50 -4.70
CA LEU A 183 2.69 17.86 -5.98
C LEU A 183 1.62 17.92 -7.06
N GLU A 184 1.83 18.78 -8.06
CA GLU A 184 1.10 18.72 -9.31
C GLU A 184 1.53 17.49 -10.13
N ALA A 185 0.67 17.02 -11.04
CA ALA A 185 0.88 15.77 -11.78
C ALA A 185 2.21 15.75 -12.57
N ASP A 186 2.58 16.88 -13.20
CA ASP A 186 3.83 17.02 -13.93
C ASP A 186 5.06 16.91 -13.02
N ASP A 187 4.99 17.51 -11.82
CA ASP A 187 6.12 17.54 -10.90
C ASP A 187 6.31 16.18 -10.22
N TYR A 188 5.21 15.54 -9.83
CA TYR A 188 5.25 14.15 -9.37
C TYR A 188 5.73 13.21 -10.49
N GLY A 189 5.20 13.32 -11.71
CA GLY A 189 5.60 12.48 -12.84
C GLY A 189 7.10 12.57 -13.15
N LYS A 190 7.68 13.77 -13.17
CA LYS A 190 9.14 13.97 -13.33
C LYS A 190 9.92 13.35 -12.19
N LYS A 191 9.52 13.58 -10.94
CA LYS A 191 10.19 13.04 -9.75
C LYS A 191 10.14 11.51 -9.73
N ALA A 192 8.95 10.94 -9.92
CA ALA A 192 8.72 9.49 -9.97
C ALA A 192 9.53 8.82 -11.07
N ARG A 193 9.64 9.42 -12.27
CA ARG A 193 10.46 8.87 -13.37
C ARG A 193 11.94 8.76 -12.98
N GLU A 194 12.52 9.80 -12.41
CA GLU A 194 13.95 9.77 -12.03
C GLU A 194 14.21 8.84 -10.85
N THR A 195 13.30 8.80 -9.86
CA THR A 195 13.33 7.79 -8.79
C THR A 195 13.29 6.37 -9.36
N ALA A 196 12.35 6.09 -10.26
CA ALA A 196 12.18 4.77 -10.85
C ALA A 196 13.43 4.30 -11.61
N LYS A 197 14.09 5.21 -12.34
CA LYS A 197 15.36 4.92 -13.01
C LYS A 197 16.46 4.53 -12.03
N ILE A 198 16.65 5.32 -10.97
CA ILE A 198 17.69 5.05 -9.95
C ILE A 198 17.43 3.68 -9.30
N MET A 199 16.20 3.42 -8.86
CA MET A 199 15.84 2.15 -8.23
C MET A 199 16.10 0.97 -9.18
N LYS A 200 15.70 1.06 -10.45
CA LYS A 200 15.94 0.00 -11.45
C LYS A 200 17.39 -0.14 -11.90
N TRP A 201 18.22 0.89 -11.75
CA TRP A 201 19.67 0.75 -11.98
C TRP A 201 20.37 -0.01 -10.85
N ILE A 202 19.84 0.06 -9.62
CA ILE A 202 20.34 -0.69 -8.47
C ILE A 202 19.86 -2.15 -8.53
N ASP A 203 18.55 -2.35 -8.78
CA ASP A 203 17.94 -3.67 -8.95
C ASP A 203 16.98 -3.65 -10.16
N PRO A 204 17.37 -4.21 -11.32
CA PRO A 204 16.57 -4.18 -12.54
C PRO A 204 15.34 -5.09 -12.48
N ASP A 205 15.26 -6.01 -11.51
CA ASP A 205 14.15 -6.97 -11.39
C ASP A 205 12.96 -6.40 -10.61
N LEU A 206 13.07 -5.17 -10.10
CA LEU A 206 11.99 -4.52 -9.34
C LEU A 206 10.74 -4.29 -10.19
N LYS A 207 9.60 -4.44 -9.52
CA LYS A 207 8.28 -4.00 -9.98
C LYS A 207 7.92 -2.70 -9.28
N LEU A 208 7.59 -1.68 -10.07
CA LEU A 208 7.30 -0.35 -9.54
C LEU A 208 5.82 0.02 -9.72
N VAL A 209 5.21 0.52 -8.66
CA VAL A 209 3.84 1.06 -8.65
C VAL A 209 3.95 2.57 -8.59
N VAL A 210 3.47 3.25 -9.63
CA VAL A 210 3.34 4.71 -9.64
C VAL A 210 1.99 5.11 -9.03
N ALA A 211 1.96 6.20 -8.27
CA ALA A 211 0.76 6.65 -7.59
C ALA A 211 -0.26 7.24 -8.60
N GLY A 212 -1.44 6.63 -8.67
CA GLY A 212 -2.61 7.21 -9.31
C GLY A 212 -3.27 8.27 -8.42
N SER A 213 -4.43 8.75 -8.84
CA SER A 213 -5.24 9.67 -8.04
C SER A 213 -5.68 9.05 -6.71
N SER A 214 -5.85 9.90 -5.69
CA SER A 214 -6.43 9.52 -4.37
C SER A 214 -7.85 8.93 -4.46
N GLY A 215 -8.49 9.01 -5.63
CA GLY A 215 -9.77 8.40 -5.93
C GLY A 215 -10.51 9.14 -7.07
N PRO A 216 -11.64 8.60 -7.55
CA PRO A 216 -12.37 9.16 -8.69
C PRO A 216 -13.07 10.49 -8.38
N GLY A 217 -13.17 10.89 -7.11
CA GLY A 217 -13.71 12.18 -6.69
C GLY A 217 -12.73 13.34 -6.79
N MET A 218 -11.45 13.08 -7.08
CA MET A 218 -10.43 14.12 -7.20
C MET A 218 -10.69 15.00 -8.44
N PRO A 219 -10.58 16.34 -8.33
CA PRO A 219 -10.74 17.22 -9.50
C PRO A 219 -9.71 16.96 -10.62
N THR A 220 -8.59 16.33 -10.27
CA THR A 220 -7.50 15.97 -11.17
C THR A 220 -7.71 14.60 -11.82
N PHE A 221 -8.70 13.80 -11.41
CA PHE A 221 -8.96 12.50 -12.03
C PHE A 221 -9.73 12.64 -13.36
N PRO A 222 -9.37 11.94 -14.45
CA PRO A 222 -8.22 11.03 -14.62
C PRO A 222 -6.97 11.69 -15.25
N GLU A 223 -6.94 13.02 -15.32
CA GLU A 223 -5.81 13.76 -15.92
C GLU A 223 -4.49 13.58 -15.18
N TRP A 224 -4.54 13.39 -13.85
CA TRP A 224 -3.40 12.99 -13.03
C TRP A 224 -2.81 11.68 -13.55
N ASP A 225 -3.60 10.61 -13.56
CA ASP A 225 -3.19 9.27 -14.01
C ASP A 225 -2.57 9.32 -15.41
N ARG A 226 -3.24 10.03 -16.35
CA ARG A 226 -2.74 10.22 -17.72
C ARG A 226 -1.35 10.86 -17.71
N THR A 227 -1.22 12.01 -17.04
CA THR A 227 0.00 12.81 -17.05
C THR A 227 1.17 12.06 -16.41
N VAL A 228 0.94 11.45 -15.25
CA VAL A 228 1.95 10.67 -14.53
C VAL A 228 2.43 9.48 -15.36
N LEU A 229 1.51 8.76 -16.00
CA LEU A 229 1.85 7.65 -16.87
C LEU A 229 2.66 8.09 -18.09
N GLU A 230 2.39 9.25 -18.68
CA GLU A 230 3.19 9.76 -19.80
C GLU A 230 4.66 9.97 -19.45
N TYR A 231 4.97 10.33 -18.19
CA TYR A 231 6.35 10.44 -17.71
C TYR A 231 6.97 9.09 -17.35
N THR A 232 6.19 8.17 -16.80
CA THR A 232 6.71 6.98 -16.10
C THR A 232 6.48 5.66 -16.84
N TYR A 233 5.81 5.69 -17.99
CA TYR A 233 5.26 4.50 -18.66
C TYR A 233 6.27 3.37 -18.82
N GLU A 234 7.51 3.68 -19.20
CA GLU A 234 8.53 2.67 -19.47
C GLU A 234 9.18 2.11 -18.20
N GLN A 235 9.23 2.90 -17.13
CA GLN A 235 9.86 2.50 -15.87
C GLN A 235 8.88 1.81 -14.92
N ALA A 236 7.63 2.29 -14.81
CA ALA A 236 6.62 1.73 -13.92
C ALA A 236 6.01 0.42 -14.48
N ASP A 237 5.57 -0.47 -13.61
CA ASP A 237 4.89 -1.72 -13.98
C ASP A 237 3.39 -1.66 -13.67
N PHE A 238 3.02 -0.85 -12.67
CA PHE A 238 1.64 -0.66 -12.23
C PHE A 238 1.32 0.81 -11.98
N ILE A 239 0.04 1.17 -12.11
CA ILE A 239 -0.55 2.38 -11.53
C ILE A 239 -1.46 2.01 -10.35
N SER A 240 -1.41 2.79 -9.27
CA SER A 240 -2.24 2.57 -8.09
C SER A 240 -3.69 3.07 -8.25
N LEU A 241 -4.63 2.48 -7.51
CA LEU A 241 -6.03 2.89 -7.41
C LEU A 241 -6.46 2.86 -5.95
N HIS A 242 -7.07 3.96 -5.48
CA HIS A 242 -7.57 4.07 -4.13
C HIS A 242 -9.08 4.29 -4.13
N ARG A 243 -9.82 3.50 -3.35
CA ARG A 243 -11.28 3.67 -3.22
C ARG A 243 -11.82 3.14 -1.90
N TYR A 244 -12.47 4.02 -1.17
CA TYR A 244 -13.23 3.69 0.03
C TYR A 244 -14.72 3.92 -0.18
N TYR A 245 -15.54 3.09 0.46
CA TYR A 245 -17.00 3.20 0.43
C TYR A 245 -17.56 3.36 1.83
N GLU A 246 -18.68 4.05 1.94
CA GLU A 246 -19.41 4.25 3.18
C GLU A 246 -20.91 4.25 2.91
N ASN A 247 -21.69 3.90 3.93
CA ASN A 247 -23.13 4.01 3.87
C ASN A 247 -23.57 5.44 4.23
N LEU A 248 -24.08 6.18 3.25
CA LEU A 248 -24.59 7.55 3.39
C LEU A 248 -26.09 7.63 3.72
N GLY A 249 -26.68 6.52 4.16
CA GLY A 249 -28.10 6.42 4.52
C GLY A 249 -28.95 5.67 3.49
N ASP A 250 -28.34 5.07 2.47
CA ASP A 250 -29.00 4.24 1.47
C ASP A 250 -28.29 2.88 1.37
N ASN A 251 -28.95 1.84 1.89
CA ASN A 251 -28.41 0.49 1.92
C ASN A 251 -28.32 -0.15 0.53
N ASP A 252 -29.24 0.19 -0.39
CA ASP A 252 -29.27 -0.41 -1.72
C ASP A 252 -28.14 0.19 -2.57
N ASP A 253 -27.90 1.49 -2.46
CA ASP A 253 -26.76 2.16 -3.10
C ASP A 253 -25.43 1.66 -2.52
N PHE A 254 -25.33 1.53 -1.19
CA PHE A 254 -24.13 1.02 -0.55
C PHE A 254 -23.82 -0.43 -0.97
N LEU A 255 -24.83 -1.31 -1.03
CA LEU A 255 -24.69 -2.67 -1.56
C LEU A 255 -24.26 -2.70 -3.04
N ALA A 256 -24.58 -1.65 -3.80
CA ALA A 256 -24.21 -1.49 -5.20
C ALA A 256 -22.82 -0.86 -5.43
N SER A 257 -22.03 -0.60 -4.38
CA SER A 257 -20.69 0.01 -4.46
C SER A 257 -19.74 -0.71 -5.45
N TYR A 258 -19.90 -2.03 -5.62
CA TYR A 258 -19.13 -2.83 -6.56
C TYR A 258 -19.28 -2.39 -8.03
N VAL A 259 -20.41 -1.75 -8.38
CA VAL A 259 -20.68 -1.20 -9.73
C VAL A 259 -19.84 0.05 -9.98
N ASP A 260 -19.76 0.94 -8.98
CA ASP A 260 -18.88 2.10 -9.02
C ASP A 260 -17.41 1.67 -9.11
N MET A 261 -17.02 0.66 -8.32
CA MET A 261 -15.66 0.13 -8.32
C MET A 261 -15.26 -0.42 -9.69
N ASP A 262 -16.13 -1.22 -10.35
CA ASP A 262 -15.86 -1.75 -11.69
C ASP A 262 -15.70 -0.61 -12.73
N ARG A 263 -16.55 0.43 -12.66
CA ARG A 263 -16.43 1.61 -13.53
C ARG A 263 -15.14 2.38 -13.30
N PHE A 264 -14.71 2.51 -12.05
CA PHE A 264 -13.46 3.17 -11.69
C PHE A 264 -12.26 2.40 -12.26
N ILE A 265 -12.21 1.07 -12.06
CA ILE A 265 -11.18 0.20 -12.62
C ILE A 265 -11.10 0.35 -14.15
N ARG A 266 -12.24 0.31 -14.84
CA ARG A 266 -12.30 0.46 -16.31
C ARG A 266 -11.82 1.84 -16.76
N SER A 267 -12.12 2.89 -16.03
CA SER A 267 -11.64 4.25 -16.34
C SER A 267 -10.11 4.33 -16.27
N VAL A 268 -9.50 3.83 -15.19
CA VAL A 268 -8.03 3.82 -15.04
C VAL A 268 -7.38 2.93 -16.09
N ALA A 269 -7.95 1.75 -16.36
CA ALA A 269 -7.48 0.85 -17.40
C ALA A 269 -7.49 1.50 -18.79
N ALA A 270 -8.56 2.24 -19.13
CA ALA A 270 -8.68 2.98 -20.38
C ALA A 270 -7.67 4.14 -20.47
N THR A 271 -7.46 4.89 -19.38
CA THR A 271 -6.43 5.93 -19.31
C THR A 271 -5.03 5.35 -19.57
N ALA A 272 -4.73 4.22 -18.95
CA ALA A 272 -3.47 3.51 -19.14
C ALA A 272 -3.28 3.00 -20.58
N ASP A 273 -4.35 2.53 -21.24
CA ASP A 273 -4.31 2.09 -22.64
C ASP A 273 -4.21 3.25 -23.63
N TYR A 274 -4.80 4.40 -23.31
CA TYR A 274 -4.58 5.64 -24.06
C TYR A 274 -3.10 6.03 -24.03
N VAL A 275 -2.47 6.06 -22.85
CA VAL A 275 -1.05 6.41 -22.74
C VAL A 275 -0.19 5.37 -23.45
N LYS A 276 -0.51 4.08 -23.33
CA LYS A 276 0.15 3.00 -24.10
C LYS A 276 0.25 3.33 -25.58
N ALA A 277 -0.88 3.70 -26.19
CA ALA A 277 -0.97 4.05 -27.60
C ALA A 277 -0.17 5.32 -27.91
N LYS A 278 -0.26 6.34 -27.04
CA LYS A 278 0.47 7.61 -27.18
C LYS A 278 1.99 7.41 -27.19
N VAL A 279 2.52 6.61 -26.26
CA VAL A 279 3.97 6.32 -26.17
C VAL A 279 4.41 5.18 -27.10
N ARG A 280 3.46 4.53 -27.79
CA ARG A 280 3.69 3.40 -28.72
C ARG A 280 4.38 2.20 -28.05
N SER A 281 4.11 1.99 -26.76
CA SER A 281 4.72 0.91 -26.00
C SER A 281 4.04 -0.42 -26.31
N LYS A 282 4.83 -1.50 -26.32
CA LYS A 282 4.30 -2.87 -26.36
C LYS A 282 3.89 -3.37 -24.97
N LYS A 283 4.41 -2.74 -23.91
CA LYS A 283 4.04 -3.07 -22.54
C LYS A 283 2.60 -2.65 -22.28
N THR A 284 1.86 -3.47 -21.55
CA THR A 284 0.55 -3.10 -20.99
C THR A 284 0.75 -2.72 -19.54
N MET A 285 0.37 -1.49 -19.18
CA MET A 285 0.37 -1.05 -17.79
C MET A 285 -0.73 -1.78 -17.02
N MET A 286 -0.33 -2.43 -15.93
CA MET A 286 -1.23 -3.17 -15.04
C MET A 286 -1.66 -2.27 -13.88
N LEU A 287 -2.63 -2.73 -13.11
CA LEU A 287 -3.23 -1.94 -12.04
C LEU A 287 -2.94 -2.60 -10.68
N SER A 288 -2.69 -1.76 -9.69
CA SER A 288 -2.51 -2.10 -8.28
C SER A 288 -3.62 -1.41 -7.48
N PHE A 289 -4.63 -2.15 -7.02
CA PHE A 289 -5.69 -1.57 -6.18
C PHE A 289 -5.22 -1.58 -4.72
N ASP A 290 -4.20 -0.80 -4.40
CA ASP A 290 -3.43 -0.90 -3.15
C ASP A 290 -3.99 -0.06 -1.98
N GLU A 291 -5.19 0.51 -2.15
CA GLU A 291 -6.05 0.95 -1.04
C GLU A 291 -7.52 0.72 -1.38
N TRP A 292 -8.17 -0.23 -0.70
CA TRP A 292 -9.62 -0.39 -0.76
C TRP A 292 -10.20 -0.89 0.55
N ASN A 293 -11.34 -0.34 0.98
CA ASN A 293 -12.15 -0.87 2.07
C ASN A 293 -13.50 -0.14 2.22
N VAL A 294 -14.31 -0.58 3.17
CA VAL A 294 -15.33 0.27 3.82
C VAL A 294 -14.65 1.14 4.88
N TRP A 295 -14.96 2.45 4.89
CA TRP A 295 -14.43 3.40 5.86
C TRP A 295 -15.39 4.57 6.11
N TYR A 296 -15.84 4.73 7.36
CA TYR A 296 -16.84 5.72 7.76
C TYR A 296 -16.27 6.99 8.43
N MET A 297 -15.07 6.92 9.02
CA MET A 297 -14.56 8.01 9.86
C MET A 297 -14.03 9.20 9.04
N LYS A 298 -14.92 10.11 8.65
CA LYS A 298 -14.55 11.36 7.95
C LYS A 298 -13.78 12.37 8.80
N GLN A 299 -13.98 12.34 10.12
CA GLN A 299 -13.36 13.27 11.05
C GLN A 299 -12.78 12.51 12.23
N VAL A 300 -11.55 12.07 12.04
CA VAL A 300 -10.75 11.50 13.12
C VAL A 300 -10.43 12.64 14.07
N LYS A 301 -10.92 12.57 15.31
CA LYS A 301 -10.53 13.53 16.35
C LYS A 301 -9.10 13.21 16.78
N LEU A 302 -8.13 13.79 16.07
CA LEU A 302 -6.72 13.63 16.41
C LEU A 302 -6.44 14.30 17.74
N GLN A 303 -5.92 13.54 18.71
CA GLN A 303 -5.29 14.07 19.90
C GLN A 303 -3.80 14.27 19.57
N PRO A 304 -3.33 15.52 19.39
CA PRO A 304 -2.02 15.72 18.82
C PRO A 304 -0.90 15.16 19.71
N TRP A 305 0.04 14.51 19.06
CA TRP A 305 1.33 14.07 19.59
C TRP A 305 1.22 12.98 20.65
N GLU A 306 0.16 12.19 20.60
CA GLU A 306 0.09 10.91 21.29
C GLU A 306 0.89 9.83 20.53
N GLN A 307 1.39 8.84 21.25
CA GLN A 307 1.97 7.65 20.64
C GLN A 307 0.87 6.61 20.45
N ALA A 308 0.78 6.06 19.23
CA ALA A 308 -0.18 5.01 18.88
C ALA A 308 -1.64 5.28 19.33
N PRO A 309 -2.23 6.45 18.98
CA PRO A 309 -3.60 6.75 19.37
C PRO A 309 -4.59 5.78 18.73
N ALA A 310 -5.68 5.47 19.41
CA ALA A 310 -6.75 4.61 18.87
C ALA A 310 -7.60 5.39 17.84
N ILE A 311 -7.14 5.41 16.58
CA ILE A 311 -7.76 6.14 15.47
C ILE A 311 -8.06 5.22 14.29
N LEU A 312 -9.11 5.56 13.52
CA LEU A 312 -9.62 4.77 12.38
C LEU A 312 -10.05 3.35 12.77
N GLU A 313 -10.50 3.14 14.00
CA GLU A 313 -10.90 1.82 14.52
C GLU A 313 -12.37 1.48 14.22
N ASP A 314 -12.72 1.38 12.93
CA ASP A 314 -14.09 1.08 12.50
C ASP A 314 -14.55 -0.31 12.98
N ARG A 315 -15.85 -0.41 13.29
CA ARG A 315 -16.50 -1.67 13.66
C ARG A 315 -17.46 -2.08 12.57
N TYR A 316 -17.10 -3.15 11.87
CA TYR A 316 -17.84 -3.57 10.69
C TYR A 316 -19.12 -4.35 11.03
N SER A 317 -20.17 -4.01 10.30
CA SER A 317 -21.47 -4.69 10.31
C SER A 317 -21.52 -5.82 9.27
N LEU A 318 -22.60 -6.62 9.30
CA LEU A 318 -22.85 -7.60 8.23
C LEU A 318 -23.04 -6.91 6.86
N LEU A 319 -23.66 -5.73 6.84
CA LEU A 319 -23.85 -4.96 5.60
C LEU A 319 -22.51 -4.61 4.97
N ASP A 320 -21.54 -4.19 5.78
CA ASP A 320 -20.19 -3.83 5.34
C ASP A 320 -19.46 -5.05 4.77
N ALA A 321 -19.61 -6.21 5.44
CA ALA A 321 -19.06 -7.47 4.95
C ALA A 321 -19.65 -7.90 3.59
N LEU A 322 -20.95 -7.64 3.34
CA LEU A 322 -21.57 -7.89 2.03
C LEU A 322 -21.00 -6.97 0.94
N VAL A 323 -20.76 -5.69 1.27
CA VAL A 323 -20.12 -4.73 0.36
C VAL A 323 -18.69 -5.14 0.04
N VAL A 324 -17.90 -5.51 1.05
CA VAL A 324 -16.55 -6.07 0.88
C VAL A 324 -16.57 -7.32 0.00
N GLY A 325 -17.55 -8.22 0.18
CA GLY A 325 -17.73 -9.38 -0.68
C GLY A 325 -17.99 -9.02 -2.15
N GLY A 326 -18.82 -8.00 -2.41
CA GLY A 326 -19.03 -7.46 -3.75
C GLY A 326 -17.76 -6.88 -4.37
N MET A 327 -16.99 -6.13 -3.59
CA MET A 327 -15.71 -5.54 -4.01
C MET A 327 -14.66 -6.61 -4.35
N LEU A 328 -14.53 -7.66 -3.54
CA LEU A 328 -13.67 -8.82 -3.83
C LEU A 328 -14.05 -9.51 -5.15
N ILE A 329 -15.35 -9.71 -5.39
CA ILE A 329 -15.84 -10.27 -6.65
C ILE A 329 -15.48 -9.35 -7.83
N THR A 330 -15.60 -8.03 -7.66
CA THR A 330 -15.20 -7.05 -8.68
C THR A 330 -13.70 -7.10 -8.99
N LEU A 331 -12.84 -7.26 -7.97
CA LEU A 331 -11.39 -7.45 -8.18
C LEU A 331 -11.11 -8.71 -9.00
N ILE A 332 -11.74 -9.85 -8.66
CA ILE A 332 -11.59 -11.12 -9.38
C ILE A 332 -12.09 -11.00 -10.83
N ASN A 333 -13.21 -10.31 -11.04
CA ASN A 333 -13.79 -10.09 -12.38
C ASN A 333 -12.91 -9.20 -13.28
N ASN A 334 -11.96 -8.47 -12.70
CA ASN A 334 -11.01 -7.60 -13.41
C ASN A 334 -9.55 -8.10 -13.29
N ALA A 335 -9.35 -9.39 -13.01
CA ALA A 335 -8.01 -10.00 -12.82
C ALA A 335 -7.10 -9.96 -14.08
N ASP A 336 -7.66 -9.66 -15.25
CA ASP A 336 -6.89 -9.42 -16.47
C ASP A 336 -6.09 -8.11 -16.42
N ARG A 337 -6.51 -7.14 -15.61
CA ARG A 337 -5.87 -5.83 -15.45
C ARG A 337 -5.40 -5.53 -14.03
N ILE A 338 -6.18 -5.89 -13.01
CA ILE A 338 -5.73 -5.80 -11.62
C ILE A 338 -4.88 -7.03 -11.31
N ARG A 339 -3.63 -6.83 -10.91
CA ARG A 339 -2.72 -7.95 -10.56
C ARG A 339 -2.28 -7.92 -9.11
N MET A 340 -2.54 -6.81 -8.42
CA MET A 340 -2.27 -6.63 -7.00
C MET A 340 -3.40 -5.80 -6.40
N ALA A 341 -3.76 -6.09 -5.16
CA ALA A 341 -4.67 -5.27 -4.38
C ALA A 341 -4.31 -5.36 -2.90
N ALA A 342 -4.62 -4.32 -2.13
CA ALA A 342 -4.38 -4.28 -0.70
C ALA A 342 -5.60 -3.77 0.06
N LEU A 343 -6.22 -4.68 0.83
CA LEU A 343 -7.24 -4.30 1.81
C LEU A 343 -6.60 -3.33 2.82
N ALA A 344 -7.13 -2.12 2.88
CA ALA A 344 -6.65 -1.05 3.74
C ALA A 344 -7.49 -0.97 5.02
N GLN A 345 -7.01 -1.39 6.20
CA GLN A 345 -5.69 -1.97 6.51
C GLN A 345 -5.85 -3.33 7.21
N LEU A 346 -4.73 -3.90 7.67
CA LEU A 346 -4.70 -5.30 8.11
C LEU A 346 -5.07 -5.48 9.60
N VAL A 347 -4.66 -4.57 10.48
CA VAL A 347 -4.84 -4.70 11.95
C VAL A 347 -5.25 -3.35 12.57
N ASN A 348 -6.28 -3.37 13.42
CA ASN A 348 -6.91 -2.25 14.14
C ASN A 348 -7.46 -1.09 13.29
N VAL A 349 -6.65 -0.53 12.41
CA VAL A 349 -6.96 0.60 11.54
C VAL A 349 -7.79 0.11 10.36
N ILE A 350 -9.08 0.45 10.31
CA ILE A 350 -10.04 0.04 9.28
C ILE A 350 -9.80 -1.41 8.84
N ALA A 351 -9.81 -2.33 9.81
CA ALA A 351 -9.17 -3.63 9.68
C ALA A 351 -10.11 -4.81 9.93
N PRO A 352 -9.87 -5.97 9.28
CA PRO A 352 -10.56 -7.22 9.58
C PRO A 352 -10.08 -7.86 10.90
N ILE A 353 -8.88 -7.54 11.37
CA ILE A 353 -8.30 -8.05 12.62
C ILE A 353 -8.22 -6.91 13.63
N PHE A 354 -8.66 -7.18 14.86
CA PHE A 354 -8.70 -6.19 15.92
C PHE A 354 -8.13 -6.76 17.23
N THR A 355 -7.39 -5.95 17.97
CA THR A 355 -6.68 -6.34 19.21
C THR A 355 -7.09 -5.53 20.42
#